data_AF-A0A1L8E7Y9-F1
#
_entry.id   AF-A0A1L8E7Y9-F1
#
_cell.length_a   1.000
_cell.length_b   1.000
_cell.length_c   1.000
_cell.angle_alpha   90.00
_cell.angle_beta   90.00
_cell.angle_gamma   90.00
#
_symmetry.space_group_name_H-M   'P 1'
#
loop_
_entity.id
_entity.type
_entity.pdbx_description
1 polymer ?
#
loop_
_entity_poly.entity_id
_entity_poly.type
_entity_poly.pdbx_seq_one_letter_code
_entity_poly.pdbx_strand_id
1 'polypeptide(L)' 'SICDACDPNGDGKPQCSLLSFGKTYRNFWDPTAFWICNFMGKAELLRCPISTLYDSESKRCIPSSQWVWTPPCG' A
#
# COMPACT_ATOMS: atom_id res chain seq x y z
N SER A 1 -19.48 8.87 13.01
CA SER A 1 -19.52 7.41 12.82
C SER A 1 -18.41 7.06 11.86
N ILE A 2 -17.41 6.28 12.27
CA ILE A 2 -16.06 6.30 11.64
C ILE A 2 -15.72 5.03 10.84
N CYS A 3 -16.73 4.23 10.50
CA CYS A 3 -16.52 2.88 9.96
C CYS A 3 -16.29 2.83 8.43
N ASP A 4 -16.21 3.97 7.73
CA ASP A 4 -15.98 4.01 6.27
C ASP A 4 -14.49 4.13 5.88
N ALA A 5 -13.55 3.91 6.80
CA ALA A 5 -12.12 4.16 6.52
C ALA A 5 -11.46 3.15 5.56
N CYS A 6 -12.09 1.99 5.32
CA CYS A 6 -11.55 0.94 4.45
C CYS A 6 -12.64 0.41 3.50
N ASP A 7 -12.45 0.60 2.20
CA ASP A 7 -13.26 -0.03 1.15
C ASP A 7 -12.60 -1.38 0.77
N PRO A 8 -13.16 -2.52 1.18
CA PRO A 8 -12.57 -3.82 0.85
C PRO A 8 -12.62 -4.09 -0.66
N ASN A 9 -13.51 -3.46 -1.42
CA ASN A 9 -13.57 -3.64 -2.88
C ASN A 9 -12.58 -2.74 -3.64
N GLY A 10 -11.96 -1.79 -2.94
CA GLY A 10 -10.92 -0.92 -3.48
C GLY A 10 -9.56 -1.59 -3.55
N ASP A 11 -8.57 -0.87 -4.06
CA ASP A 11 -7.18 -1.33 -4.23
C ASP A 11 -6.22 -0.78 -3.16
N GLY A 12 -6.76 -0.14 -2.12
CA GLY A 12 -5.99 0.50 -1.06
C GLY A 12 -5.33 1.82 -1.45
N LYS A 13 -5.74 2.44 -2.57
CA LYS A 13 -5.22 3.74 -3.00
C LYS A 13 -5.52 4.82 -1.95
N PRO A 14 -4.47 5.47 -1.39
CA PRO A 14 -4.65 6.50 -0.38
C PRO A 14 -5.14 7.81 -1.00
N GLN A 15 -5.79 8.63 -0.18
CA GLN A 15 -5.89 10.06 -0.44
C GLN A 15 -4.58 10.74 -0.02
N CYS A 16 -3.85 11.28 -0.99
CA CYS A 16 -2.57 11.93 -0.74
C CYS A 16 -2.72 13.45 -0.52
N SER A 17 -1.80 13.99 0.26
CA SER A 17 -1.58 15.42 0.50
C SER A 17 -0.09 15.69 0.71
N LEU A 18 0.31 16.96 0.79
CA LEU A 18 1.70 17.34 1.09
C LEU A 18 2.23 16.72 2.40
N LEU A 19 1.38 16.54 3.42
CA LEU A 19 1.74 15.91 4.70
C LEU A 19 2.01 14.40 4.61
N SER A 20 1.62 13.80 3.50
CA SER A 20 1.83 12.37 3.22
C SER A 20 2.93 12.12 2.21
N PHE A 21 3.64 13.15 1.74
CA PHE A 21 4.72 12.99 0.77
C PHE A 21 5.72 11.92 1.23
N GLY A 22 6.02 10.98 0.34
CA GLY A 22 6.92 9.84 0.59
C GLY A 22 6.33 8.70 1.41
N LYS A 23 5.13 8.85 1.99
CA LYS A 23 4.47 7.74 2.69
C LYS A 23 4.00 6.68 1.70
N THR A 24 4.16 5.43 2.09
CA THR A 24 3.79 4.26 1.30
C THR A 24 2.65 3.47 1.94
N TYR A 25 1.82 2.87 1.09
CA TYR A 25 0.61 2.16 1.48
C TYR A 25 0.51 0.87 0.64
N ARG A 26 0.04 -0.22 1.25
CA ARG A 26 -0.13 -1.49 0.52
C ARG A 26 -1.21 -1.34 -0.55
N ASN A 27 -1.00 -1.97 -1.69
CA ASN A 27 -2.15 -2.34 -2.52
C ASN A 27 -2.90 -3.50 -1.83
N PHE A 28 -4.23 -3.51 -1.88
CA PHE A 28 -5.03 -4.52 -1.18
C PHE A 28 -4.96 -5.91 -1.83
N TRP A 29 -4.80 -5.95 -3.15
CA TRP A 29 -4.98 -7.17 -3.94
C TRP A 29 -3.74 -7.58 -4.73
N ASP A 30 -2.83 -6.64 -4.98
CA ASP A 30 -1.59 -6.85 -5.72
C ASP A 30 -0.37 -6.65 -4.80
N PRO A 31 0.12 -7.71 -4.12
CA PRO A 31 1.24 -7.58 -3.19
C PRO A 31 2.58 -7.31 -3.89
N THR A 32 2.63 -7.36 -5.23
CA THR A 32 3.82 -6.96 -5.99
C THR A 32 3.89 -5.44 -6.19
N ALA A 33 2.87 -4.71 -5.72
CA ALA A 33 2.76 -3.27 -5.88
C ALA A 33 2.40 -2.55 -4.57
N PHE A 34 2.74 -1.26 -4.50
CA PHE A 34 2.39 -0.38 -3.40
C PHE A 34 2.14 1.04 -3.89
N TRP A 35 1.34 1.77 -3.14
CA TRP A 35 1.08 3.18 -3.38
C TRP A 35 2.13 4.03 -2.69
N ILE A 36 2.57 5.10 -3.34
CA ILE A 36 3.37 6.17 -2.73
C ILE A 36 2.72 7.52 -3.01
N CYS A 37 2.72 8.41 -2.02
CA CYS A 37 2.28 9.79 -2.23
C CYS A 37 3.43 10.65 -2.75
N ASN A 38 3.25 11.26 -3.93
CA ASN A 38 4.24 12.13 -4.54
C ASN A 38 4.13 13.59 -4.03
N PHE A 39 5.06 14.45 -4.45
CA PHE A 39 5.15 15.85 -3.99
C PHE A 39 3.96 16.71 -4.44
N MET A 40 3.19 16.26 -5.44
CA MET A 40 1.98 16.93 -5.91
C MET A 40 0.72 16.49 -5.14
N GLY A 41 0.87 15.67 -4.09
CA GLY A 41 -0.28 15.13 -3.35
C GLY A 41 -1.08 14.09 -4.15
N LYS A 42 -0.45 13.37 -5.07
CA LYS A 42 -1.09 12.27 -5.83
C LYS A 42 -0.51 10.92 -5.41
N ALA A 43 -1.36 9.89 -5.44
CA ALA A 43 -0.95 8.50 -5.23
C ALA A 43 -0.43 7.91 -6.55
N GLU A 44 0.77 7.34 -6.52
CA GLU A 44 1.39 6.63 -7.63
C GLU A 44 1.58 5.16 -7.26
N LEU A 45 1.40 4.26 -8.23
CA LEU A 45 1.59 2.82 -8.03
C LEU A 45 3.00 2.43 -8.45
N LEU A 46 3.79 1.91 -7.51
CA LEU A 46 5.13 1.38 -7.75
C LEU A 46 5.16 -0.14 -7.56
N ARG A 47 6.13 -0.79 -8.21
CA ARG A 47 6.33 -2.24 -8.16
C ARG A 47 7.51 -2.60 -7.27
N CYS A 48 7.36 -3.68 -6.52
CA CYS A 48 8.46 -4.31 -5.82
C CYS A 48 9.43 -4.99 -6.81
N PRO A 49 10.72 -5.12 -6.44
CA PRO A 49 11.66 -5.95 -7.18
C PRO A 49 11.18 -7.41 -7.32
N ILE A 50 11.72 -8.12 -8.32
CA ILE A 50 11.45 -9.55 -8.53
C ILE A 50 11.69 -10.33 -7.23
N SER A 51 10.86 -11.34 -6.98
CA SER A 51 10.89 -12.23 -5.79
C SER A 51 10.57 -11.57 -4.44
N THR A 52 10.14 -10.30 -4.43
CA THR A 52 9.74 -9.56 -3.23
C THR A 52 8.29 -9.10 -3.30
N LEU A 53 7.65 -8.95 -2.14
CA LEU A 53 6.27 -8.49 -1.98
C LEU A 53 6.21 -7.36 -0.95
N TYR A 54 5.33 -6.38 -1.15
CA TYR A 54 5.21 -5.25 -0.25
C TYR A 54 4.52 -5.66 1.06
N ASP A 55 5.24 -5.47 2.16
CA ASP A 55 4.76 -5.71 3.50
C ASP A 55 4.32 -4.39 4.17
N SER A 56 3.08 -4.37 4.64
CA SER A 56 2.48 -3.17 5.23
C SER A 56 2.98 -2.84 6.63
N GLU A 57 3.52 -3.82 7.36
CA GLU A 57 4.04 -3.62 8.72
C GLU A 57 5.40 -2.93 8.67
N SER A 58 6.35 -3.50 7.92
CA SER A 58 7.69 -2.94 7.76
C SER A 58 7.76 -1.75 6.81
N LYS A 59 6.72 -1.57 5.96
CA LYS A 59 6.62 -0.56 4.88
C LYS A 59 7.65 -0.74 3.75
N ARG A 60 7.97 -1.99 3.39
CA ARG A 60 9.03 -2.32 2.43
C ARG A 60 8.66 -3.55 1.61
N CYS A 61 9.35 -3.73 0.49
CA CYS A 61 9.36 -5.00 -0.22
C CYS A 61 10.26 -6.00 0.53
N ILE A 62 9.68 -7.12 0.96
CA ILE A 62 10.37 -8.21 1.66
C ILE A 62 10.38 -9.48 0.81
N PRO A 63 11.27 -10.46 1.06
CA PRO A 63 11.25 -11.73 0.33
C PRO A 63 9.87 -12.38 0.35
N SER A 64 9.42 -12.87 -0.80
CA SER A 64 8.10 -13.53 -0.94
C SER A 64 7.89 -14.71 0.02
N SER A 65 8.95 -15.41 0.41
CA SER A 65 8.92 -16.50 1.40
C SER A 65 8.63 -16.06 2.83
N GLN A 66 8.74 -14.76 3.13
CA GLN A 66 8.48 -14.17 4.45
C GLN A 66 7.16 -13.38 4.49
N TRP A 67 6.52 -13.20 3.33
CA TRP A 67 5.34 -12.38 3.21
C TRP A 67 4.07 -13.14 3.62
N VAL A 68 3.18 -12.46 4.34
CA VAL A 68 1.92 -13.02 4.81
C VAL A 68 0.77 -12.16 4.31
N TRP A 69 -0.23 -12.81 3.71
CA TRP A 69 -1.44 -12.13 3.26
C TRP A 69 -2.21 -11.56 4.44
N THR A 70 -2.60 -10.30 4.34
CA THR A 70 -3.46 -9.61 5.31
C THR A 70 -4.76 -9.21 4.61
N PRO A 71 -5.94 -9.41 5.21
CA PRO A 71 -7.20 -8.95 4.61
C PRO A 71 -7.18 -7.43 4.36
N PRO A 72 -7.88 -6.92 3.33
CA PRO A 72 -7.96 -5.49 3.00
C PRO A 72 -8.41 -4.64 4.19
N CYS A 73 -9.45 -5.09 4.89
CA CYS A 73 -9.98 -4.46 6.09
C CYS A 73 -9.91 -5.47 7.23
N GLY A 74 -9.38 -5.04 8.37
CA GLY A 74 -9.15 -5.86 9.57
C GLY A 74 -8.81 -4.99 10.76
#